data_AF-A0ABD0S2W3-F1
#
_entry.id   AF-A0ABD0S2W3-F1
#
_cell.length_a   1.000
_cell.length_b   1.000
_cell.length_c   1.000
_cell.angle_alpha   90.00
_cell.angle_beta   90.00
_cell.angle_gamma   90.00
#
_symmetry.space_group_name_H-M   'P 1'
#
loop_
_entity.id
_entity.type
_entity.pdbx_description
1 polymer ?
#
loop_
_entity_poly.entity_id
_entity_poly.type
_entity_poly.pdbx_seq_one_letter_code
_entity_poly.pdbx_strand_id
1 'polypeptide(L)'
;LSIHKNPNSSESKHLLVMKGAPERILDRCSTILIQGKEQPLDDEMKDAFQNAYVELGGLGERVLGFCHFSLPDDQFPEGFAFDTDEVNFPTENLCFVGLMSMIDPPRAAVPDAVGKCCFTLIQD
;
A
#
# COMPACT_ATOMS: atom_id res chain seq x y z
N LEU A 1 -2.02 -10.34 3.54
CA LEU A 1 -0.60 -10.69 3.76
C LEU A 1 -0.30 -11.91 2.92
N SER A 2 0.85 -11.96 2.25
CA SER A 2 1.28 -13.14 1.51
C SER A 2 2.81 -13.22 1.50
N ILE A 3 3.34 -14.44 1.44
CA ILE A 3 4.78 -14.70 1.41
C ILE A 3 5.11 -15.32 0.07
N HIS A 4 6.10 -14.76 -0.61
CA HIS A 4 6.55 -15.20 -1.92
C HIS A 4 8.01 -15.59 -1.85
N LYS A 5 8.39 -16.59 -2.66
CA LYS A 5 9.81 -16.93 -2.83
C LYS A 5 10.44 -15.96 -3.82
N ASN A 6 11.56 -15.37 -3.42
CA ASN A 6 12.34 -14.54 -4.32
C ASN A 6 13.23 -15.44 -5.20
N PRO A 7 13.14 -15.36 -6.54
CA PRO A 7 14.03 -16.13 -7.42
C PRO A 7 15.47 -15.60 -7.45
N ASN A 8 15.73 -14.41 -6.90
CA ASN A 8 17.06 -13.81 -6.89
C ASN A 8 17.91 -14.35 -5.73
N SER A 9 19.01 -15.04 -6.04
CA SER A 9 19.98 -15.52 -5.04
C SER A 9 20.76 -14.42 -4.31
N SER A 10 20.63 -13.16 -4.72
CA SER A 10 21.33 -12.01 -4.11
C SER A 10 20.52 -11.33 -3.01
N GLU A 11 19.25 -11.69 -2.86
CA GLU A 11 18.31 -11.12 -1.90
C GLU A 11 17.74 -12.25 -1.03
N SER A 12 17.04 -11.89 0.04
CA SER A 12 16.36 -12.86 0.92
C SER A 12 15.45 -13.80 0.14
N LYS A 13 15.50 -15.10 0.47
CA LYS A 13 14.73 -16.14 -0.21
C LYS A 13 13.23 -15.98 -0.06
N HIS A 14 12.78 -15.36 1.02
CA HIS A 14 11.37 -15.14 1.30
C HIS A 14 11.05 -13.65 1.44
N LEU A 15 10.08 -13.20 0.65
CA LEU A 15 9.56 -11.85 0.68
C LEU A 15 8.12 -11.87 1.23
N LEU A 16 7.93 -11.25 2.39
CA LEU A 16 6.62 -10.97 2.95
C LEU A 16 6.08 -9.69 2.31
N VAL A 17 4.86 -9.73 1.79
CA VAL A 17 4.16 -8.55 1.29
C VAL A 17 2.83 -8.38 2.01
N MET A 18 2.51 -7.14 2.38
CA MET A 18 1.26 -6.79 3.02
C MET A 18 0.64 -5.59 2.32
N LYS A 19 -0.68 -5.67 2.11
CA LYS A 19 -1.51 -4.57 1.61
C LYS A 19 -2.67 -4.35 2.54
N GLY A 20 -3.08 -3.10 2.74
CA GLY A 20 -4.16 -2.79 3.67
C GLY A 20 -4.51 -1.30 3.71
N ALA A 21 -5.21 -0.91 4.77
CA ALA A 21 -5.49 0.49 5.04
C ALA A 21 -4.17 1.24 5.31
N PRO A 22 -3.95 2.42 4.69
CA PRO A 22 -2.75 3.24 4.85
C PRO A 22 -2.26 3.36 6.30
N GLU A 23 -3.12 3.79 7.21
CA GLU A 23 -2.78 4.02 8.62
C GLU A 23 -2.30 2.74 9.31
N ARG A 24 -3.01 1.63 9.10
CA ARG A 24 -2.65 0.32 9.70
C ARG A 24 -1.35 -0.25 9.14
N ILE A 25 -1.02 0.08 7.91
CA ILE A 25 0.24 -0.34 7.30
C ILE A 25 1.37 0.50 7.89
N LEU A 26 1.19 1.82 7.98
CA LEU A 26 2.18 2.73 8.54
C LEU A 26 2.52 2.37 10.00
N ASP A 27 1.53 2.07 10.83
CA ASP A 27 1.72 1.67 12.24
C ASP A 27 2.60 0.40 12.41
N ARG A 28 2.64 -0.46 11.38
CA ARG A 28 3.41 -1.70 11.40
C ARG A 28 4.78 -1.55 10.74
N CYS A 29 5.08 -0.41 10.14
CA CYS A 29 6.33 -0.15 9.45
C CYS A 29 7.29 0.66 10.33
N SER A 30 8.55 0.28 10.31
CA SER A 30 9.63 1.02 10.99
C SER A 30 10.60 1.66 10.01
N THR A 31 10.66 1.15 8.78
CA THR A 31 11.48 1.66 7.68
C THR A 31 10.62 2.00 6.47
N ILE A 32 11.21 2.73 5.52
CA ILE A 32 10.62 3.09 4.23
C ILE A 32 11.64 2.90 3.11
N LEU A 33 11.17 2.44 1.96
CA LEU A 33 11.98 2.27 0.76
C LEU A 33 11.98 3.56 -0.07
N ILE A 34 13.10 4.30 -0.06
CA ILE A 34 13.27 5.52 -0.84
C ILE A 34 14.38 5.29 -1.87
N GLN A 35 14.05 5.41 -3.16
CA GLN A 35 15.00 5.24 -4.26
C GLN A 35 15.77 3.90 -4.22
N GLY A 36 15.12 2.84 -3.77
CA GLY A 36 15.72 1.52 -3.64
C GLY A 36 16.63 1.35 -2.41
N LYS A 37 16.62 2.30 -1.46
CA LYS A 37 17.31 2.18 -0.18
C LYS A 37 16.31 2.21 0.96
N GLU A 38 16.47 1.29 1.90
CA GLU A 38 15.71 1.29 3.15
C GLU A 38 16.27 2.38 4.08
N GLN A 39 15.37 3.22 4.58
CA GLN A 39 15.67 4.29 5.51
C GLN A 39 14.71 4.19 6.70
N PRO A 40 15.10 4.64 7.91
CA PRO A 40 14.17 4.71 9.04
C PRO A 40 12.98 5.62 8.70
N LEU A 41 11.81 5.26 9.20
CA LEU A 41 10.60 6.05 9.02
C LEU A 41 10.63 7.26 9.98
N ASP A 42 11.16 8.38 9.50
CA ASP A 42 11.22 9.63 10.26
C ASP A 42 9.86 10.32 10.34
N ASP A 43 9.68 11.19 11.34
CA ASP A 43 8.41 11.89 11.57
C ASP A 43 8.05 12.83 10.41
N GLU A 44 9.03 13.44 9.74
CA GLU A 44 8.80 14.22 8.51
C GLU A 44 8.18 13.38 7.39
N MET A 45 8.59 12.12 7.27
CA MET A 45 8.06 11.20 6.26
C MET A 45 6.65 10.74 6.61
N LYS A 46 6.36 10.56 7.90
CA LYS A 46 5.00 10.28 8.38
C LYS A 46 4.06 11.45 8.11
N ASP A 47 4.51 12.69 8.33
CA ASP A 47 3.73 13.89 8.03
C ASP A 47 3.48 14.01 6.52
N ALA A 48 4.51 13.78 5.69
CA ALA A 48 4.35 13.76 4.23
C ALA A 48 3.35 12.67 3.77
N PHE A 49 3.40 11.50 4.39
CA PHE A 49 2.45 10.42 4.14
C PHE A 49 1.02 10.79 4.51
N GLN A 50 0.81 11.39 5.69
CA GLN A 50 -0.51 11.82 6.16
C GLN A 50 -1.10 12.89 5.23
N ASN A 51 -0.29 13.86 4.80
CA ASN A 51 -0.73 14.87 3.83
C ASN A 51 -1.17 14.24 2.50
N ALA A 52 -0.36 13.32 1.94
CA ALA A 52 -0.71 12.62 0.72
C ALA A 52 -1.97 11.75 0.88
N TYR A 53 -2.14 11.09 2.03
CA TYR A 53 -3.33 10.32 2.34
C TYR A 53 -4.61 11.18 2.38
N VAL A 54 -4.55 12.35 3.03
CA VAL A 54 -5.67 13.30 3.10
C VAL A 54 -5.99 13.87 1.71
N GLU A 55 -4.99 14.19 0.90
CA GLU A 55 -5.18 14.69 -0.46
C GLU A 55 -5.88 13.65 -1.35
N LEU A 56 -5.37 12.43 -1.38
CA LEU A 56 -5.95 11.31 -2.14
C LEU A 56 -7.36 10.93 -1.62
N GLY A 57 -7.56 11.00 -0.30
CA GLY A 57 -8.87 10.77 0.31
C GLY A 57 -9.89 11.87 -0.04
N GLY A 58 -9.45 13.13 -0.16
CA GLY A 58 -10.28 14.27 -0.55
C GLY A 58 -10.79 14.19 -1.99
N LEU A 59 -10.06 13.48 -2.87
CA LEU A 59 -10.45 13.21 -4.25
C LEU A 59 -11.49 12.07 -4.38
N GLY A 60 -11.88 11.44 -3.26
CA GLY A 60 -12.81 10.31 -3.26
C GLY A 60 -12.20 9.00 -3.76
N GLU A 61 -10.87 8.91 -3.79
CA GLU A 61 -10.15 7.74 -4.28
C GLU A 61 -9.99 6.70 -3.18
N ARG A 62 -9.94 5.42 -3.57
CA ARG A 62 -9.65 4.34 -2.61
C ARG A 62 -8.14 4.18 -2.48
N VAL A 63 -7.58 4.59 -1.34
CA VAL A 63 -6.16 4.47 -1.05
C VAL A 63 -5.83 3.17 -0.33
N LEU A 64 -4.77 2.48 -0.76
CA LEU A 64 -4.20 1.30 -0.13
C LEU A 64 -2.71 1.52 0.17
N GLY A 65 -2.28 1.10 1.36
CA GLY A 65 -0.87 1.05 1.73
C GLY A 65 -0.24 -0.28 1.39
N PHE A 66 1.02 -0.24 0.98
CA PHE A 66 1.83 -1.41 0.66
C PHE A 66 3.13 -1.37 1.46
N CYS A 67 3.45 -2.51 2.07
CA CYS A 67 4.74 -2.74 2.67
C CYS A 67 5.27 -4.12 2.30
N HIS A 68 6.59 -4.25 2.35
CA HIS A 68 7.27 -5.53 2.21
C HIS A 68 8.18 -5.77 3.40
N PHE A 69 8.64 -7.00 3.55
CA PHE A 69 9.68 -7.34 4.49
C PHE A 69 10.47 -8.55 3.99
N SER A 70 11.77 -8.38 3.93
CA SER A 70 12.72 -9.42 3.56
C SER A 70 12.99 -10.29 4.79
N LEU A 71 12.50 -11.53 4.76
CA LEU A 71 12.68 -12.44 5.89
C LEU A 71 14.12 -12.94 5.93
N PRO A 72 14.79 -12.96 7.09
CA PRO A 72 16.16 -13.44 7.19
C PRO A 72 16.22 -14.94 6.93
N ASP A 73 17.08 -15.35 5.99
CA ASP A 73 17.22 -16.75 5.57
C ASP A 73 17.69 -17.69 6.69
N ASP A 74 18.35 -17.15 7.71
CA ASP A 74 18.82 -17.87 8.90
C ASP A 74 17.65 -18.38 9.75
N GLN A 75 16.57 -17.58 9.85
CA GLN A 75 15.37 -17.94 10.62
C GLN A 75 14.33 -18.66 9.74
N PHE A 76 14.28 -18.33 8.45
CA PHE A 76 13.25 -18.83 7.52
C PHE A 76 13.91 -19.56 6.34
N PRO A 77 14.38 -20.81 6.54
CA PRO A 77 15.03 -21.60 5.51
C PRO A 77 14.05 -22.01 4.40
N GLU A 78 14.60 -22.41 3.26
CA GLU A 78 13.81 -22.84 2.11
C GLU A 78 12.96 -24.08 2.43
N GLY A 79 11.64 -23.92 2.40
CA GLY A 79 10.69 -24.97 2.80
C GLY A 79 10.11 -24.82 4.20
N PHE A 80 10.39 -23.71 4.89
CA PHE A 80 9.72 -23.37 6.15
C PHE A 80 8.19 -23.31 5.96
N ALA A 81 7.46 -23.97 6.86
CA ALA A 81 6.01 -23.97 6.86
C ALA A 81 5.50 -22.71 7.55
N PHE A 82 5.02 -21.74 6.77
CA PHE A 82 4.37 -20.56 7.32
C PHE A 82 2.97 -20.91 7.77
N ASP A 83 2.67 -20.64 9.04
CA ASP A 83 1.36 -20.89 9.63
C ASP A 83 0.62 -19.56 9.84
N THR A 84 -0.64 -19.51 9.42
CA THR A 84 -1.50 -18.32 9.54
C THR A 84 -2.34 -18.32 10.81
N ASP A 85 -2.56 -19.48 11.43
CA ASP A 85 -3.30 -19.63 12.67
C ASP A 85 -2.37 -19.35 13.87
N GLU A 86 -1.20 -19.97 13.87
CA GLU A 86 -0.10 -19.65 14.80
C GLU A 86 0.97 -18.83 14.08
N VAL A 87 0.81 -17.50 14.10
CA VAL A 87 1.69 -16.55 13.39
C VAL A 87 3.16 -16.76 13.78
N ASN A 88 3.92 -17.40 12.90
CA ASN A 88 5.31 -17.76 13.10
C ASN A 88 6.31 -16.84 12.38
N PHE A 89 5.83 -15.72 11.85
CA PHE A 89 6.61 -14.72 11.11
C PHE A 89 6.35 -13.31 11.67
N PRO A 90 7.30 -12.37 11.51
CA PRO A 90 7.13 -11.00 11.99
C PRO A 90 5.99 -10.28 11.24
N THR A 91 5.14 -9.59 12.00
CA THR A 91 4.04 -8.75 11.49
C THR A 91 4.20 -7.26 11.85
N GLU A 92 5.36 -6.90 12.38
CA GLU A 92 5.75 -5.57 12.85
C GLU A 92 7.18 -5.28 12.37
N ASN A 93 7.57 -4.01 12.36
CA ASN A 93 8.86 -3.53 11.84
C ASN A 93 9.08 -3.83 10.35
N LEU A 94 8.00 -3.68 9.57
CA LEU A 94 8.01 -3.88 8.13
C LEU A 94 8.62 -2.66 7.42
N CYS A 95 8.97 -2.83 6.15
CA CYS A 95 9.45 -1.75 5.29
C CYS A 95 8.31 -1.22 4.42
N PHE A 96 7.97 0.05 4.62
CA PHE A 96 6.94 0.74 3.86
C PHE A 96 7.43 1.01 2.43
N VAL A 97 6.61 0.63 1.44
CA VAL A 97 6.98 0.79 0.02
C VAL A 97 6.27 2.01 -0.57
N GLY A 98 4.97 2.16 -0.30
CA GLY A 98 4.20 3.25 -0.88
C GLY A 98 2.69 3.13 -0.71
N LEU A 99 2.02 4.19 -1.15
CA LEU A 99 0.58 4.28 -1.29
C LEU A 99 0.19 4.07 -2.75
N MET A 100 -0.95 3.42 -2.97
CA MET A 100 -1.60 3.38 -4.27
C MET A 100 -3.05 3.77 -4.10
N SER A 101 -3.49 4.79 -4.83
CA SER A 101 -4.91 5.13 -4.93
C SER A 101 -5.52 4.50 -6.17
N MET A 102 -6.80 4.17 -6.07
CA MET A 102 -7.61 3.70 -7.17
C MET A 102 -8.84 4.60 -7.27
N ILE A 103 -8.98 5.24 -8.42
CA ILE A 103 -10.19 5.95 -8.81
C ILE A 103 -11.11 4.91 -9.47
N ASP A 104 -12.37 4.84 -9.07
CA ASP A 104 -13.37 4.15 -9.88
C ASP A 104 -13.66 5.05 -11.08
N PRO A 105 -13.23 4.69 -12.30
CA PRO A 105 -13.43 5.56 -13.45
C PRO A 105 -14.94 5.76 -13.66
N PRO A 106 -15.42 7.00 -13.83
CA PRO A 106 -16.83 7.23 -14.09
C PRO A 106 -17.24 6.41 -15.33
N ARG A 107 -18.33 5.64 -15.20
CA ARG A 107 -18.90 4.84 -16.28
C ARG A 107 -19.02 5.73 -17.52
N ALA A 108 -18.44 5.31 -18.65
CA ALA A 108 -18.29 6.10 -19.89
C ALA A 108 -19.60 6.63 -20.54
N ALA A 109 -20.77 6.36 -19.95
CA ALA A 109 -22.07 6.81 -20.43
C ALA A 109 -22.59 8.11 -19.77
N VAL A 110 -21.85 8.72 -18.85
CA VAL A 110 -22.35 9.84 -18.03
C VAL A 110 -22.04 11.28 -18.53
N PRO A 111 -21.07 11.57 -19.43
CA PRO A 111 -20.87 12.98 -19.80
C PRO A 111 -21.98 13.58 -20.70
N ASP A 112 -22.80 12.76 -21.38
CA ASP A 112 -23.84 13.27 -22.29
C ASP A 112 -25.16 13.65 -21.58
N ALA A 113 -25.43 13.09 -20.39
CA ALA A 113 -26.69 13.31 -19.68
C ALA A 113 -26.68 14.57 -18.81
N VAL A 114 -25.54 14.90 -18.19
CA VAL A 114 -25.42 16.07 -17.29
C VAL A 114 -25.37 17.39 -18.08
N GLY A 115 -24.85 17.36 -19.32
CA GLY A 115 -24.90 18.52 -20.23
C GLY A 115 -26.32 18.88 -20.69
N LYS A 116 -27.23 17.90 -20.81
CA LYS A 116 -28.62 18.13 -21.25
C LYS A 116 -29.55 18.58 -20.12
N CYS A 117 -29.29 18.22 -18.87
CA CYS A 117 -30.15 18.62 -17.76
C CYS A 117 -29.83 20.03 -17.21
N CYS A 118 -28.60 20.52 -17.38
CA CYS A 118 -28.21 21.86 -16.90
C CYS A 118 -28.69 23.00 -17.82
N PHE A 119 -28.95 22.73 -19.11
CA PHE A 119 -29.42 23.76 -20.05
C PHE A 119 -30.95 23.97 -20.08
N THR A 120 -31.75 23.02 -19.59
CA THR A 120 -33.22 23.06 -19.73
C THR A 120 -33.96 23.76 -18.57
N LEU A 121 -33.25 24.24 -17.54
CA LEU A 121 -33.89 24.89 -16.37
C LEU A 121 -33.72 26.42 -16.29
N ILE A 122 -33.22 27.08 -17.34
CA ILE A 122 -33.17 28.56 -17.40
C ILE A 122 -33.66 29.03 -18.78
N GLN A 123 -34.95 28.87 -19.04
CA GLN A 123 -35.69 29.73 -19.97
C GLN A 123 -37.18 29.67 -19.60
N ASP A 124 -37.55 30.47 -18.61
CA ASP A 124 -38.84 31.15 -18.51
C ASP A 124 -38.61 32.49 -17.79
#